data_AF-A0AAJ2E8I6-F1
#
_entry.id   AF-A0AAJ2E8I6-F1
#
_cell.length_a   1.000
_cell.length_b   1.000
_cell.length_c   1.000
_cell.angle_alpha   90.00
_cell.angle_beta   90.00
_cell.angle_gamma   90.00
#
_symmetry.space_group_name_H-M   'P 1'
#
loop_
_entity.id
_entity.type
_entity.pdbx_description
1 polymer ?
#
loop_
_entity_poly.entity_id
_entity_poly.type
_entity_poly.pdbx_seq_one_letter_code
_entity_poly.pdbx_strand_id
1 'polypeptide(L)' 'MDLEAESLALVQADRDINEGKERIERQRKIIEQLRSGGHDTTDAVRLLSTLEDTLTAMMQHRSLIVARIAQWKSGILT' A
#
# COMPACT_ATOMS: atom_id res chain seq x y z
N MET A 1 12.29 -7.24 -19.23
CA MET A 1 11.91 -6.09 -18.37
C MET A 1 13.12 -5.17 -18.34
N ASP A 2 12.94 -3.86 -18.34
CA ASP A 2 14.02 -2.87 -18.42
C ASP A 2 13.86 -1.79 -17.33
N LEU A 3 14.83 -0.87 -17.26
CA LEU A 3 14.87 0.20 -16.27
C LEU A 3 13.67 1.17 -16.37
N GLU A 4 13.13 1.39 -17.57
CA GLU A 4 11.99 2.27 -17.80
C GLU A 4 10.71 1.63 -17.25
N ALA A 5 10.48 0.35 -17.55
CA ALA A 5 9.36 -0.41 -17.01
C ALA A 5 9.37 -0.47 -15.47
N GLU A 6 10.52 -0.73 -14.86
CA GLU A 6 10.64 -0.74 -13.38
C GLU A 6 10.42 0.66 -12.78
N SER A 7 10.85 1.72 -13.46
CA SER A 7 10.61 3.10 -13.00
C SER A 7 9.13 3.48 -13.06
N LEU A 8 8.40 3.04 -14.09
CA LEU A 8 6.94 3.22 -14.17
C LEU A 8 6.22 2.41 -13.09
N ALA A 9 6.65 1.17 -12.84
CA ALA A 9 6.12 0.35 -11.77
C ALA A 9 6.32 1.01 -10.39
N LEU A 10 7.46 1.66 -10.16
CA LEU A 10 7.72 2.40 -8.92
C LEU A 10 6.73 3.56 -8.74
N VAL A 11 6.47 4.34 -9.79
CA VAL A 11 5.49 5.43 -9.74
C VAL A 11 4.09 4.91 -9.42
N GLN A 12 3.70 3.78 -10.00
CA GLN A 12 2.40 3.17 -9.69
C GLN A 12 2.34 2.68 -8.24
N ALA A 13 3.38 2.00 -7.76
CA ALA A 13 3.44 1.54 -6.38
C ALA A 13 3.37 2.70 -5.37
N ASP A 14 4.00 3.84 -5.68
CA ASP A 14 3.87 5.06 -4.87
C ASP A 14 2.44 5.61 -4.83
N ARG A 15 1.72 5.59 -5.97
CA ARG A 15 0.30 5.98 -6.02
C ARG A 15 -0.58 5.03 -5.21
N ASP A 16 -0.42 3.72 -5.41
CA ASP A 16 -1.22 2.70 -4.73
C ASP A 16 -1.06 2.77 -3.21
N ILE A 17 0.15 3.01 -2.72
CA ILE A 17 0.44 3.21 -1.30
C ILE A 17 -0.27 4.43 -0.75
N ASN A 18 -0.26 5.55 -1.49
CA ASN A 18 -0.94 6.77 -1.06
C ASN A 18 -2.46 6.59 -1.02
N GLU A 19 -3.04 5.99 -2.05
CA GLU A 19 -4.47 5.64 -2.06
C GLU A 19 -4.83 4.67 -0.93
N GLY A 20 -3.97 3.68 -0.65
CA GLY A 20 -4.13 2.73 0.45
C GLY A 20 -4.17 3.42 1.82
N LYS A 21 -3.26 4.37 2.06
CA LYS A 21 -3.26 5.19 3.28
C LYS A 21 -4.55 6.00 3.41
N GLU A 22 -5.01 6.62 2.33
CA GLU A 22 -6.28 7.36 2.37
C GLU A 22 -7.49 6.46 2.66
N ARG A 23 -7.50 5.23 2.11
CA ARG A 23 -8.55 4.23 2.39
C ARG A 23 -8.57 3.85 3.88
N ILE A 24 -7.40 3.64 4.48
CA ILE A 24 -7.25 3.36 5.92
C ILE A 24 -7.79 4.50 6.76
N GLU A 25 -7.43 5.75 6.44
CA GLU A 25 -7.92 6.93 7.19
C GLU A 25 -9.45 7.10 7.09
N ARG A 26 -10.03 6.84 5.91
CA ARG A 26 -11.49 6.82 5.75
C ARG A 26 -12.13 5.72 6.58
N GLN A 27 -11.55 4.52 6.60
CA GLN A 27 -12.08 3.40 7.38
C GLN A 27 -12.03 3.66 8.88
N ARG A 28 -10.95 4.29 9.39
CA ARG A 28 -10.85 4.72 10.79
C ARG A 28 -12.00 5.66 11.17
N LYS A 29 -12.29 6.65 10.33
CA LYS A 29 -13.42 7.58 10.53
C LYS A 29 -14.78 6.85 10.55
N ILE A 30 -14.97 5.86 9.67
CA ILE A 30 -16.19 5.04 9.65
C ILE A 30 -16.36 4.28 10.97
N ILE A 31 -15.28 3.66 11.48
CA ILE A 31 -15.31 2.95 12.76
C ILE A 31 -15.68 3.89 13.92
N GLU A 32 -15.10 5.09 13.96
CA GLU A 32 -15.44 6.11 14.97
C GLU A 32 -16.91 6.50 14.92
N GLN A 33 -17.45 6.74 13.72
CA GLN A 33 -18.87 7.05 13.52
C GLN A 33 -19.77 5.91 14.00
N LEU A 34 -19.51 4.67 13.56
CA LEU A 34 -20.27 3.50 13.99
C LEU A 34 -20.24 3.31 15.50
N ARG A 35 -19.07 3.47 16.12
CA ARG A 35 -18.90 3.37 17.58
C ARG A 35 -19.70 4.44 18.31
N SER A 36 -19.67 5.69 17.84
CA SER A 36 -20.43 6.80 18.44
C SER A 36 -21.95 6.59 18.35
N GLY A 37 -22.42 5.92 17.29
CA GLY A 37 -23.82 5.54 17.12
C GLY A 37 -24.24 4.27 17.88
N GLY A 38 -23.32 3.62 18.62
CA GLY A 38 -23.61 2.37 19.32
C GLY A 38 -23.78 1.16 18.40
N HIS A 39 -23.33 1.24 17.15
CA HIS A 39 -23.39 0.13 16.20
C HIS A 39 -22.27 -0.88 16.45
N ASP A 40 -22.49 -2.13 16.05
CA ASP A 40 -21.42 -3.13 15.99
C ASP A 40 -20.32 -2.69 15.00
N THR A 41 -19.08 -2.80 15.42
CA THR A 41 -17.89 -2.39 14.65
C THR A 41 -17.01 -3.56 14.24
N THR A 42 -17.39 -4.79 14.57
CA THR A 42 -16.55 -5.99 14.40
C THR A 42 -16.06 -6.14 12.96
N ASP A 43 -16.97 -6.11 11.98
CA ASP A 43 -16.58 -6.22 10.56
C ASP A 43 -15.81 -5.01 10.04
N ALA A 44 -16.14 -3.81 10.52
CA ALA A 44 -15.44 -2.59 10.13
C ALA A 44 -13.98 -2.60 10.61
N VAL A 45 -13.72 -3.09 11.81
CA VAL A 45 -12.36 -3.27 12.36
C VAL A 45 -11.62 -4.38 11.63
N ARG A 46 -12.29 -5.49 11.29
CA ARG A 46 -11.68 -6.56 10.49
C ARG A 46 -11.26 -6.07 9.11
N LEU A 47 -12.09 -5.25 8.46
CA LEU A 47 -11.74 -4.61 7.19
C LEU A 47 -10.52 -3.68 7.34
N LEU A 48 -10.45 -2.89 8.41
CA LEU A 48 -9.29 -2.04 8.68
C LEU A 48 -8.00 -2.85 8.77
N SER A 49 -8.00 -3.97 9.50
CA SER A 49 -6.84 -4.88 9.59
C SER A 49 -6.41 -5.37 8.22
N THR A 50 -7.34 -5.83 7.39
CA THR A 50 -7.04 -6.29 6.02
C THR A 50 -6.42 -5.18 5.15
N LEU A 51 -6.90 -3.94 5.30
CA LEU A 51 -6.35 -2.79 4.57
C LEU A 51 -4.92 -2.46 5.03
N GLU A 52 -4.65 -2.55 6.33
CA GLU A 52 -3.31 -2.34 6.91
C GLU A 52 -2.31 -3.43 6.46
N ASP A 53 -2.73 -4.69 6.43
CA ASP A 53 -1.93 -5.80 5.91
C ASP A 53 -1.65 -5.63 4.40
N THR A 54 -2.66 -5.21 3.64
CA THR A 54 -2.52 -4.92 2.21
C THR A 54 -1.54 -3.77 1.95
N LEU A 55 -1.63 -2.69 2.73
CA LEU A 55 -0.68 -1.57 2.62
C LEU A 55 0.75 -2.03 2.91
N THR A 56 0.93 -2.90 3.90
CA THR A 56 2.24 -3.48 4.23
C THR A 56 2.80 -4.26 3.03
N ALA A 57 1.99 -5.10 2.38
CA ALA A 57 2.40 -5.83 1.19
C ALA A 57 2.76 -4.88 0.02
N MET A 58 2.01 -3.80 -0.19
CA MET A 58 2.35 -2.78 -1.19
C MET A 58 3.70 -2.11 -0.92
N MET A 59 3.98 -1.76 0.34
CA MET A 59 5.27 -1.17 0.74
C MET A 59 6.45 -2.12 0.54
N GLN A 60 6.24 -3.41 0.82
CA GLN A 60 7.24 -4.46 0.54
C GLN A 60 7.48 -4.60 -0.97
N HIS A 61 6.41 -4.64 -1.77
CA HIS A 61 6.51 -4.71 -3.22
C HIS A 61 7.29 -3.52 -3.81
N ARG A 62 6.98 -2.29 -3.36
CA ARG A 62 7.72 -1.08 -3.73
C ARG A 62 9.23 -1.21 -3.43
N SER A 63 9.56 -1.75 -2.26
CA SER A 63 10.96 -1.94 -1.85
C SER A 63 11.71 -2.90 -2.77
N LEU A 64 11.04 -3.95 -3.26
CA LEU A 64 11.60 -4.88 -4.25
C LEU A 64 11.86 -4.18 -5.60
N ILE A 65 10.95 -3.33 -6.07
CA ILE A 65 11.14 -2.55 -7.30
C ILE A 65 12.38 -1.64 -7.17
N VAL A 66 12.50 -0.92 -6.05
CA VAL A 66 13.66 -0.04 -5.79
C VAL A 66 14.97 -0.84 -5.80
N ALA A 67 14.99 -2.01 -5.16
CA ALA A 67 16.16 -2.87 -5.14
C ALA A 67 16.55 -3.33 -6.56
N ARG A 68 15.57 -3.71 -7.40
CA ARG A 68 15.83 -4.06 -8.80
C ARG A 68 16.39 -2.88 -9.57
N ILE A 69 15.77 -1.71 -9.51
CA ILE A 69 16.27 -0.50 -10.18
C ILE A 69 17.74 -0.23 -9.81
N ALA A 70 18.12 -0.39 -8.54
CA ALA A 70 19.50 -0.22 -8.10
C ALA A 70 20.46 -1.27 -8.70
N GLN A 71 20.02 -2.52 -8.82
CA GLN A 71 20.80 -3.58 -9.48
C GLN A 71 20.99 -3.34 -10.98
N TRP A 72 19.95 -2.85 -11.67
CA TRP A 72 20.03 -2.44 -13.09
C TRP A 72 21.02 -1.28 -13.27
N LYS A 73 20.94 -0.26 -12.41
CA LYS A 73 21.85 0.90 -12.48
C LYS A 73 23.31 0.57 -12.17
N SER A 74 23.56 -0.50 -11.41
CA SER A 74 24.92 -0.98 -11.09
C SER A 74 25.46 -2.00 -12.09
N GLY A 75 24.69 -2.36 -13.13
CA GLY A 75 25.09 -3.35 -14.14
C GLY A 75 25.07 -4.80 -13.64
N ILE A 76 24.42 -5.08 -12.50
CA ILE A 76 24.30 -6.43 -11.92
C ILE A 76 23.24 -7.26 -12.65
N LEU A 77 22.16 -6.61 -13.10
CA LEU A 77 21.26 -7.17 -14.11
C LEU A 77 21.65 -6.55 -15.45
N THR A 78 22.25 -7.36 -16.33
CA THR A 78 22.49 -7.06 -17.75
C THR A 78 21.73 -8.04 -18.61
#